data_AF-A0A7S4VVN5-F1
#
_entry.id   AF-A0A7S4VVN5-F1
#
_cell.length_a   1.000
_cell.length_b   1.000
_cell.length_c   1.000
_cell.angle_alpha   90.00
_cell.angle_beta   90.00
_cell.angle_gamma   90.00
#
_symmetry.space_group_name_H-M   'P 1'
#
loop_
_entity.id
_entity.type
_entity.pdbx_description
1 polymer ?
#
loop_
_entity_poly.entity_id
_entity_poly.type
_entity_poly.pdbx_seq_one_letter_code
_entity_poly.pdbx_strand_id
1 'polypeptide(L)'
;REEHCEMGTKPNKIKDLVFELHHHPYAGNLKMGIKCPREVETEYSLTNYGKFFPNADFIVTTRHPVEWFESFYNFIASRLWPNRLPRPEDLIGPCQFGGNPYVCTTGKDSCPIKSRNLCTDRGKFHHALSRFGKTPMSTE
;
A
#
# COMPACT_ATOMS: atom_id res chain seq x y z
N ARG A 1 -4.57 10.75 -8.71
CA ARG A 1 -4.25 11.57 -7.52
C ARG A 1 -3.03 10.94 -6.89
N GLU A 2 -1.98 11.73 -6.69
CA GLU A 2 -0.80 11.29 -5.93
C GLU A 2 -1.17 11.28 -4.45
N GLU A 3 -0.85 10.22 -3.73
CA GLU A 3 -1.18 10.10 -2.30
C GLU A 3 -0.21 10.97 -1.49
N HIS A 4 -0.74 12.01 -0.82
CA HIS A 4 -0.01 12.93 0.07
C HIS A 4 0.17 12.34 1.48
N CYS A 5 0.45 11.04 1.58
CA CYS A 5 0.54 10.34 2.87
C CYS A 5 1.77 9.45 3.01
N GLU A 6 2.63 9.40 2.00
CA GLU A 6 3.68 8.39 1.92
C GLU A 6 5.02 8.88 2.51
N MET A 7 5.44 8.31 3.65
CA MET A 7 6.79 8.51 4.22
C MET A 7 7.85 7.66 3.50
N GLY A 8 7.41 6.76 2.62
CA GLY A 8 8.24 5.92 1.77
C GLY A 8 8.83 6.60 0.52
N THR A 9 8.56 7.89 0.30
CA THR A 9 8.75 8.54 -1.01
C THR A 9 9.93 9.52 -1.08
N LYS A 10 10.00 10.30 -2.16
CA LYS A 10 11.04 11.30 -2.41
C LYS A 10 11.14 12.26 -1.21
N PRO A 11 12.36 12.66 -0.79
CA PRO A 11 12.58 13.49 0.41
C PRO A 11 11.75 14.76 0.52
N ASN A 12 11.46 15.43 -0.60
CA ASN A 12 10.68 16.67 -0.59
C ASN A 12 9.24 16.45 -0.13
N LYS A 13 8.62 15.32 -0.48
CA LYS A 13 7.24 15.01 -0.06
C LYS A 13 7.13 14.68 1.42
N ILE A 14 8.16 14.02 1.95
CA ILE A 14 8.26 13.73 3.38
C ILE A 14 8.32 15.04 4.15
N LYS A 15 9.11 16.02 3.68
CA LYS A 15 9.21 17.34 4.34
C LYS A 15 7.87 18.06 4.38
N ASP A 16 7.13 18.07 3.28
CA ASP A 16 5.83 18.74 3.22
C ASP A 16 4.83 18.09 4.19
N LEU A 17 4.71 16.75 4.17
CA LEU A 17 3.84 16.01 5.09
C LEU A 17 4.22 16.22 6.56
N VAL A 18 5.52 16.17 6.88
CA VAL A 18 6.02 16.39 8.23
C VAL A 18 5.72 17.81 8.70
N PHE A 19 5.93 18.80 7.83
CA PHE A 19 5.61 20.19 8.12
C PHE A 19 4.11 20.37 8.41
N GLU A 20 3.24 19.83 7.55
CA GLU A 20 1.78 19.89 7.70
C GLU A 20 1.30 19.26 9.01
N LEU A 21 1.86 18.12 9.41
CA LEU A 21 1.46 17.43 10.64
C LEU A 21 1.95 18.14 11.92
N HIS A 22 3.13 18.77 11.90
CA HIS A 22 3.63 19.52 13.06
C HIS A 22 2.99 20.91 13.21
N HIS A 23 2.64 21.57 12.11
CA HIS A 23 2.16 22.96 12.11
C HIS A 23 0.66 23.06 11.84
N HIS A 24 -0.08 21.95 11.99
CA HIS A 24 -1.51 21.95 11.74
C HIS A 24 -2.22 22.94 12.67
N PRO A 25 -3.05 23.87 12.15
CA PRO A 25 -3.55 25.04 12.88
C PRO A 25 -4.52 24.71 14.04
N TYR A 26 -4.89 23.44 14.19
CA TYR A 26 -5.79 22.95 15.24
C TYR A 26 -5.03 22.29 16.42
N ALA A 27 -3.84 22.81 16.74
CA ALA A 27 -2.89 22.31 17.76
C ALA A 27 -3.38 22.37 19.24
N GLY A 28 -4.69 22.20 19.48
CA GLY A 28 -5.28 21.95 20.81
C GLY A 28 -5.33 20.45 21.15
N ASN A 29 -6.34 20.03 21.93
CA ASN A 29 -6.54 18.64 22.39
C ASN A 29 -6.87 17.62 21.28
N LEU A 30 -6.73 17.97 20.01
CA LEU A 30 -7.04 17.09 18.88
C LEU A 30 -5.80 16.27 18.51
N LYS A 31 -5.98 14.95 18.44
CA LYS A 31 -4.95 14.03 17.93
C LYS A 31 -4.99 14.03 16.41
N MET A 32 -3.85 14.34 15.79
CA MET A 32 -3.68 14.26 14.34
C MET A 32 -3.35 12.83 13.93
N GLY A 33 -3.85 12.42 12.76
CA GLY A 33 -3.58 11.10 12.20
C GLY A 33 -3.62 11.12 10.69
N ILE A 34 -2.90 10.18 10.08
CA ILE A 34 -2.92 9.94 8.64
C ILE A 34 -3.28 8.48 8.38
N LYS A 35 -3.90 8.23 7.23
CA LYS A 35 -4.26 6.87 6.81
C LYS A 35 -3.63 6.58 5.45
N CYS A 36 -2.63 5.71 5.44
CA CYS A 36 -1.88 5.36 4.25
C CYS A 36 -1.58 3.85 4.21
N PRO A 37 -2.37 3.05 3.46
CA PRO A 37 -2.27 1.59 3.51
C PRO A 37 -0.89 1.01 3.14
N ARG A 38 -0.10 1.74 2.35
CA ARG A 38 1.20 1.27 1.82
C ARG A 38 2.38 1.49 2.75
N GLU A 39 2.22 2.29 3.81
CA GLU A 39 3.34 2.70 4.67
C GLU A 39 3.98 1.53 5.39
N VAL A 40 3.16 0.59 5.85
CA VAL A 40 3.63 -0.59 6.57
C VAL A 40 4.21 -1.67 5.65
N GLU A 41 4.12 -1.48 4.33
CA GLU A 41 4.67 -2.39 3.32
C GLU A 41 6.19 -2.22 3.15
N THR A 42 6.80 -1.14 3.65
CA THR A 42 8.24 -0.86 3.48
C THR A 42 8.92 -0.47 4.80
N GLU A 43 10.16 -0.94 5.00
CA GLU A 43 10.95 -0.60 6.19
C GLU A 43 11.33 0.89 6.22
N TYR A 44 11.59 1.48 5.05
CA TYR A 44 11.98 2.89 4.93
C TYR A 44 10.94 3.84 5.54
N SER A 45 9.65 3.55 5.32
CA SER A 45 8.55 4.35 5.88
C SER A 45 8.52 4.28 7.41
N LEU A 46 8.66 3.07 7.98
CA LEU A 46 8.70 2.86 9.44
C LEU A 46 9.89 3.58 10.09
N THR A 47 11.07 3.52 9.46
CA THR A 47 12.25 4.26 9.92
C THR A 47 12.00 5.77 9.93
N ASN A 48 11.33 6.30 8.91
CA ASN A 48 10.99 7.72 8.87
C ASN A 48 9.96 8.12 9.94
N TYR A 49 8.96 7.28 10.25
CA TYR A 49 8.10 7.54 11.41
C TYR A 49 8.87 7.53 12.71
N GLY A 50 9.76 6.55 12.93
CA GLY A 50 10.60 6.52 14.14
C GLY A 50 11.46 7.79 14.28
N LYS A 51 11.89 8.38 13.16
CA LYS A 51 12.67 9.61 13.13
C LYS A 51 11.85 10.88 13.38
N PHE A 52 10.74 11.05 12.66
CA PHE A 52 9.96 12.31 12.68
C PHE A 52 8.83 12.31 13.71
N PHE A 53 8.30 11.14 14.04
CA PHE A 53 7.16 10.95 14.95
C PHE A 53 7.41 9.79 15.92
N PRO A 54 8.42 9.86 16.79
CA PRO A 54 8.84 8.73 17.65
C PRO A 54 7.76 8.25 18.62
N ASN A 55 6.77 9.10 18.93
CA ASN A 55 5.67 8.80 19.84
C ASN A 55 4.33 8.58 19.10
N ALA A 56 4.35 8.34 17.79
CA ALA A 56 3.13 8.06 17.03
C ALA A 56 2.59 6.66 17.33
N ASP A 57 1.29 6.59 17.56
CA ASP A 57 0.56 5.33 17.66
C ASP A 57 0.16 4.83 16.26
N PHE A 58 0.40 3.55 15.98
CA PHE A 58 -0.01 2.92 14.72
C PHE A 58 -1.29 2.11 14.91
N ILE A 59 -2.30 2.40 14.08
CA ILE A 59 -3.51 1.59 13.97
C ILE A 59 -3.41 0.77 12.69
N VAL A 60 -3.18 -0.53 12.84
CA VAL A 60 -3.07 -1.48 11.72
C VAL A 60 -4.31 -2.37 11.70
N THR A 61 -5.07 -2.28 10.60
CA THR A 61 -6.26 -3.12 10.39
C THR A 61 -5.97 -4.21 9.39
N THR A 62 -6.35 -5.45 9.71
CA THR A 62 -6.31 -6.59 8.78
C THR A 62 -7.72 -7.03 8.41
N ARG A 63 -7.85 -7.74 7.29
CA ARG A 63 -9.11 -8.33 6.83
C ARG A 63 -8.87 -9.78 6.45
N HIS A 64 -9.93 -10.58 6.44
CA HIS A 64 -9.89 -11.91 5.87
C HIS A 64 -9.31 -11.88 4.44
N PRO A 65 -8.28 -12.70 4.09
CA PRO A 65 -7.55 -12.56 2.84
C PRO A 65 -8.41 -12.65 1.58
N VAL A 66 -9.40 -13.55 1.58
CA VAL A 66 -10.34 -13.72 0.46
C VAL A 66 -11.15 -12.45 0.24
N GLU A 67 -11.71 -11.87 1.31
CA GLU A 67 -12.55 -10.69 1.20
C GLU A 67 -11.74 -9.41 0.89
N TRP A 68 -10.50 -9.35 1.38
CA TRP A 68 -9.57 -8.29 0.99
C TRP A 68 -9.31 -8.34 -0.52
N PHE A 69 -9.03 -9.53 -1.05
CA PHE A 69 -8.74 -9.69 -2.48
C PHE A 69 -9.97 -9.40 -3.33
N GLU A 70 -11.15 -9.87 -2.93
CA GLU A 70 -12.42 -9.54 -3.57
C GLU A 70 -12.65 -8.02 -3.63
N SER A 71 -12.47 -7.32 -2.51
CA SER A 71 -12.59 -5.87 -2.46
C SER A 71 -11.57 -5.16 -3.36
N PHE A 72 -10.33 -5.65 -3.39
CA PHE A 72 -9.27 -5.09 -4.24
C PHE A 72 -9.56 -5.33 -5.72
N TYR A 73 -9.99 -6.54 -6.09
CA TYR A 73 -10.41 -6.90 -7.45
C TYR A 73 -11.55 -5.98 -7.92
N ASN A 74 -12.62 -5.84 -7.12
CA ASN A 74 -13.77 -5.00 -7.45
C ASN A 74 -13.39 -3.51 -7.58
N PHE A 75 -12.48 -3.02 -6.73
CA PHE A 75 -11.95 -1.66 -6.83
C PHE A 75 -11.21 -1.44 -8.16
N ILE A 76 -10.40 -2.40 -8.59
CA ILE A 76 -9.69 -2.32 -9.87
C ILE A 76 -10.66 -2.49 -11.05
N ALA A 77 -11.62 -3.40 -10.95
CA ALA A 77 -12.64 -3.65 -11.98
C ALA A 77 -13.46 -2.39 -12.29
N SER A 78 -13.92 -1.70 -11.24
CA SER A 78 -14.71 -0.47 -11.39
C SER A 78 -13.94 0.66 -12.09
N ARG A 79 -12.60 0.70 -11.96
CA ARG A 79 -11.74 1.70 -12.60
C ARG A 79 -11.38 1.38 -14.05
N LEU A 80 -11.44 0.11 -14.43
CA LEU A 80 -11.00 -0.36 -15.74
C LEU A 80 -12.14 -0.63 -16.70
N TRP A 81 -13.40 -0.55 -16.24
CA TRP A 81 -14.58 -0.69 -17.08
C TRP A 81 -14.48 0.17 -18.36
N PRO A 82 -14.77 -0.40 -19.56
CA PRO A 82 -15.33 -1.73 -19.82
C PRO A 82 -14.29 -2.85 -20.04
N ASN A 83 -13.01 -2.61 -19.78
CA ASN A 83 -11.98 -3.63 -19.96
C ASN A 83 -12.19 -4.80 -19.00
N ARG A 84 -12.13 -6.02 -19.51
CA ARG A 84 -12.27 -7.23 -18.69
C ARG A 84 -10.99 -7.50 -17.92
N LEU A 85 -11.13 -7.73 -16.61
CA LEU A 85 -10.08 -8.28 -15.79
C LEU A 85 -9.94 -9.80 -16.01
N PRO A 86 -8.77 -10.37 -15.69
CA PRO A 86 -8.60 -11.83 -15.63
C PRO A 86 -9.54 -12.45 -14.62
N ARG A 87 -9.76 -13.76 -14.72
CA ARG A 87 -10.53 -14.45 -13.69
C ARG A 87 -9.71 -14.50 -12.39
N PRO A 88 -10.34 -14.44 -11.20
CA PRO A 88 -9.65 -14.47 -9.91
C PRO A 88 -8.67 -15.65 -9.75
N GLU A 89 -8.95 -16.80 -10.34
CA GLU A 89 -8.12 -18.00 -10.27
C GLU A 89 -6.78 -17.81 -10.99
N ASP A 90 -6.77 -16.99 -12.05
CA ASP A 90 -5.57 -16.67 -12.83
C ASP A 90 -4.64 -15.65 -12.10
N LEU A 91 -5.06 -15.17 -10.92
CA LEU A 91 -4.39 -14.15 -10.11
C LEU A 91 -3.82 -14.70 -8.78
N ILE A 92 -3.84 -16.02 -8.60
CA ILE A 92 -3.28 -16.72 -7.44
C ILE A 92 -1.75 -16.76 -7.54
N GLY A 93 -1.06 -16.36 -6.47
CA GLY A 93 0.40 -16.38 -6.39
C GLY A 93 1.07 -15.03 -6.69
N PRO A 94 2.39 -15.05 -7.01
CA PRO A 94 3.21 -13.85 -7.16
C PRO A 94 2.71 -12.94 -8.28
N CYS A 95 2.86 -11.63 -8.09
CA CYS A 95 2.73 -10.67 -9.19
C CYS A 95 3.88 -10.90 -10.19
N GLN A 96 3.65 -11.68 -11.25
CA GLN A 96 4.69 -12.04 -12.21
C GLN A 96 5.09 -10.85 -13.08
N PHE A 97 6.40 -10.60 -13.16
CA PHE A 97 6.99 -9.65 -14.10
C PHE A 97 7.16 -10.32 -15.47
N GLY A 98 6.55 -9.75 -16.52
CA GLY A 98 6.91 -10.06 -17.90
C GLY A 98 6.52 -11.46 -18.45
N GLY A 99 5.71 -12.24 -17.73
CA GLY A 99 5.28 -13.58 -18.17
C GLY A 99 3.77 -13.85 -18.12
N ASN A 100 2.99 -12.96 -17.51
CA ASN A 100 1.54 -13.11 -17.38
C ASN A 100 0.88 -11.85 -17.99
N PRO A 101 -0.06 -11.95 -18.94
CA PRO A 101 -0.60 -10.82 -19.72
C PRO A 101 -1.27 -9.68 -18.93
N TYR A 102 -1.21 -9.67 -17.60
CA TYR A 102 -2.09 -8.88 -16.74
C TYR A 102 -1.39 -8.08 -15.63
N VAL A 103 -0.06 -8.16 -15.50
CA VAL A 103 0.73 -7.38 -14.53
C VAL A 103 1.91 -6.72 -15.23
N CYS A 104 1.87 -5.39 -15.39
CA CYS A 104 2.95 -4.63 -16.01
C CYS A 104 3.47 -3.54 -15.07
N THR A 105 4.78 -3.50 -14.87
CA THR A 105 5.47 -2.32 -14.33
C THR A 105 5.78 -1.35 -15.45
N THR A 106 5.27 -0.13 -15.30
CA THR A 106 5.68 1.13 -15.94
C THR A 106 6.56 1.04 -17.19
N GLY A 107 6.01 1.45 -18.35
CA GLY A 107 6.82 2.01 -19.44
C GLY A 107 6.99 1.18 -20.71
N LYS A 108 6.26 0.07 -20.91
CA LYS A 108 6.17 -0.57 -22.23
C LYS A 108 4.76 -0.45 -22.78
N ASP A 109 4.66 0.03 -24.01
CA ASP A 109 3.42 0.25 -24.79
C ASP A 109 2.61 -1.04 -25.07
N SER A 110 3.05 -2.18 -24.55
CA SER A 110 2.47 -3.51 -24.78
C SER A 110 1.60 -4.02 -23.63
N CYS A 111 1.23 -3.18 -22.65
CA CYS A 111 0.34 -3.62 -21.58
C CYS A 111 -1.12 -3.41 -21.98
N PRO A 112 -1.90 -4.49 -22.22
CA PRO A 112 -3.28 -4.35 -22.70
C PRO A 112 -4.21 -3.72 -21.64
N ILE A 113 -3.83 -3.73 -20.36
CA ILE A 113 -4.69 -3.25 -19.27
C ILE A 113 -3.85 -2.52 -18.22
N LYS A 114 -4.29 -1.35 -17.76
CA LYS A 114 -3.69 -0.61 -16.63
C LYS A 114 -3.91 -1.31 -15.27
N SER A 115 -4.02 -2.64 -15.24
CA SER A 115 -4.17 -3.49 -14.05
C SER A 115 -2.83 -3.58 -13.30
N ARG A 116 -2.40 -2.46 -12.73
CA ARG A 116 -1.18 -2.39 -11.92
C ARG A 116 -1.29 -3.39 -10.76
N ASN A 117 -0.46 -4.43 -10.77
CA ASN A 117 -0.21 -5.31 -9.63
C ASN A 117 -1.47 -5.92 -8.99
N LEU A 118 -2.42 -6.38 -9.80
CA LEU A 118 -3.57 -7.16 -9.31
C LEU A 118 -3.14 -8.63 -9.18
N CYS A 119 -2.86 -9.08 -7.97
CA CYS A 119 -2.51 -10.47 -7.65
C CYS A 119 -2.74 -10.72 -6.15
N THR A 120 -2.81 -11.99 -5.74
CA THR A 120 -2.96 -12.36 -4.32
C THR A 120 -1.67 -12.21 -3.51
N ASP A 121 -0.49 -12.12 -4.14
CA ASP A 121 0.80 -11.87 -3.47
C ASP A 121 0.80 -10.60 -2.61
N ARG A 122 0.06 -9.59 -3.04
CA ARG A 122 -0.12 -8.35 -2.28
C ARG A 122 -0.86 -8.55 -0.95
N GLY A 123 -1.53 -9.70 -0.78
CA GLY A 123 -2.17 -10.16 0.45
C GLY A 123 -1.23 -10.83 1.44
N LYS A 124 0.10 -10.74 1.25
CA LYS A 124 1.13 -11.18 2.21
C LYS A 124 1.17 -10.29 3.46
N PHE A 125 0.05 -10.21 4.20
CA PHE A 125 -0.09 -9.34 5.38
C PHE A 125 0.95 -9.61 6.46
N HIS A 126 1.47 -10.84 6.52
CA HIS A 126 2.51 -11.22 7.45
C HIS A 126 3.80 -10.41 7.30
N HIS A 127 4.15 -9.93 6.10
CA HIS A 127 5.31 -9.07 5.89
C HIS A 127 5.18 -7.73 6.62
N ALA A 128 3.96 -7.18 6.71
CA ALA A 128 3.72 -5.95 7.45
C ALA A 128 3.64 -6.25 8.96
N LEU A 129 2.96 -7.32 9.34
CA LEU A 129 2.78 -7.70 10.75
C LEU A 129 4.10 -8.11 11.42
N SER A 130 5.03 -8.74 10.70
CA SER A 130 6.33 -9.19 11.21
C SER A 130 7.19 -8.00 11.63
N ARG A 131 7.14 -6.90 10.87
CA ARG A 131 7.83 -5.63 11.18
C ARG A 131 7.37 -5.00 12.50
N PHE A 132 6.14 -5.29 12.92
CA PHE A 132 5.59 -4.86 14.21
C PHE A 132 5.73 -5.94 15.31
N GLY A 133 6.38 -7.06 15.03
CA GLY A 133 6.45 -8.21 15.94
C GLY A 133 5.07 -8.81 16.26
N LYS A 134 4.09 -8.68 15.35
CA LYS A 134 2.71 -9.14 15.54
C LYS A 134 2.42 -10.51 14.92
N THR A 135 3.43 -11.17 14.36
CA THR A 135 3.35 -12.53 13.84
C THR A 135 4.70 -13.23 14.04
N PRO A 136 4.73 -14.55 14.28
CA PRO A 136 5.99 -15.31 14.32
C PRO A 136 6.60 -15.56 12.94
N MET A 137 5.90 -15.23 11.86
CA MET A 137 6.38 -15.42 10.48
C MET A 137 7.37 -14.31 10.08
N SER A 138 8.33 -14.64 9.22
CA SER A 138 9.33 -13.71 8.69
C SER A 138 8.76 -12.79 7.60
N THR A 139 9.49 -11.73 7.30
CA THR A 139 9.26 -10.86 6.12
C THR A 139 9.90 -11.42 4.85
N GLU A 140 10.74 -12.45 5.00
CA GLU A 140 11.42 -13.19 3.93
C GLU A 140 10.55 -14.33 3.41
#